data_AF-A0A747S401-F1
#
_entry.id   AF-A0A747S401-F1
#
_cell.length_a   1.000
_cell.length_b   1.000
_cell.length_c   1.000
_cell.angle_alpha   90.00
_cell.angle_beta   90.00
_cell.angle_gamma   90.00
#
_symmetry.space_group_name_H-M   'P 1'
#
loop_
_entity.id
_entity.type
_entity.pdbx_description
1 polymer ?
#
loop_
_entity_poly.entity_id
_entity_poly.type
_entity_poly.pdbx_seq_one_letter_code
_entity_poly.pdbx_strand_id
1 'polypeptide(L)'
;MRSVVRVIFLALLFLAGSARAALPLTLYLSTHPTPAASEAWPTMPPQPLPKGLRPCCAFGYDLHAELLGLPVPLYQLNNVVTVDSLGHHQYNDHLYSGVANLIGLSGENNGIVYTLRGGFIDTAHVRDTADMTVYIFSQLLPKLGQAFTLNLGEELAERRLVFTAFTPPVDARERYTLAAWLSTHLAFQVAEWHEIAQWYGFESVRGFSEGVSAFSPEDLYSNLAGARLAASLIVGGQTKTQEMYNTAMETALRQALTQLAAQPAQITRFQFDMLDGRWWNSQRRVPEKYLVLHRNYQMGDDRLPTAIPGEIMPLLPLSLPHCWRGIQLSTLAQLQLWPSEDMAQLPPPAHYYSEKDFAALAEQARLQDEKTQNH
;
A
#
# COMPACT_ATOMS: atom_id res chain seq x y z
N MET A 1 35.83 31.74 -34.15
CA MET A 1 35.76 31.65 -32.67
C MET A 1 34.50 32.27 -32.06
N ARG A 2 33.98 33.42 -32.54
CA ARG A 2 32.78 34.05 -31.94
C ARG A 2 31.44 33.30 -32.16
N SER A 3 31.29 32.50 -33.22
CA SER A 3 30.05 31.71 -33.44
C SER A 3 29.98 30.41 -32.63
N VAL A 4 31.12 29.80 -32.30
CA VAL A 4 31.13 28.53 -31.53
C VAL A 4 30.76 28.78 -30.06
N VAL A 5 31.16 29.92 -29.49
CA VAL A 5 30.81 30.31 -28.12
C VAL A 5 29.30 30.58 -27.95
N ARG A 6 28.60 31.08 -29.00
CA ARG A 6 27.15 31.31 -28.95
C ARG A 6 26.32 30.02 -29.00
N VAL A 7 26.80 29.00 -29.71
CA VAL A 7 26.11 27.70 -29.79
C VAL A 7 26.26 26.92 -28.48
N ILE A 8 27.41 27.03 -27.79
CA ILE A 8 27.62 26.40 -26.49
C ILE A 8 26.76 27.07 -25.39
N PHE A 9 26.55 28.39 -25.44
CA PHE A 9 25.67 29.08 -24.50
C PHE A 9 24.17 28.75 -24.70
N LEU A 10 23.71 28.54 -25.94
CA LEU A 10 22.33 28.08 -26.18
C LEU A 10 22.13 26.61 -25.78
N ALA A 11 23.14 25.74 -25.95
CA ALA A 11 23.07 24.35 -25.51
C ALA A 11 23.06 24.22 -23.97
N LEU A 12 23.76 25.10 -23.25
CA LEU A 12 23.73 25.14 -21.78
C LEU A 12 22.40 25.67 -21.19
N LEU A 13 21.65 26.48 -21.95
CA LEU A 13 20.30 26.91 -21.56
C LEU A 13 19.24 25.80 -21.74
N PHE A 14 19.50 24.79 -22.56
CA PHE A 14 18.65 23.59 -22.69
C PHE A 14 19.06 22.44 -21.76
N LEU A 15 20.19 22.56 -21.05
CA LEU A 15 20.65 21.61 -20.03
C LEU A 15 20.34 22.07 -18.59
N ALA A 16 19.68 23.21 -18.43
CA ALA A 16 18.99 23.52 -17.19
C ALA A 16 17.78 22.58 -17.08
N GLY A 17 18.01 21.40 -16.54
CA GLY A 17 16.96 20.47 -16.14
C GLY A 17 15.88 21.27 -15.42
N SER A 18 14.65 21.12 -15.89
CA SER A 18 13.49 21.74 -15.27
C SER A 18 13.33 21.11 -13.90
N ALA A 19 14.06 21.59 -12.89
CA ALA A 19 13.67 21.48 -11.51
C ALA A 19 12.41 22.33 -11.38
N ARG A 20 11.28 21.80 -11.86
CA ARG A 20 9.97 22.24 -11.38
C ARG A 20 10.03 21.93 -9.90
N ALA A 21 10.27 22.95 -9.08
CA ALA A 21 9.98 22.85 -7.66
C ALA A 21 8.50 22.48 -7.57
N ALA A 22 8.23 21.19 -7.36
CA ALA A 22 6.88 20.72 -7.09
C ALA A 22 6.44 21.44 -5.83
N LEU A 23 5.33 22.17 -5.89
CA LEU A 23 4.79 22.82 -4.70
C LEU A 23 4.55 21.73 -3.65
N PRO A 24 4.95 21.96 -2.38
CA PRO A 24 4.79 20.95 -1.35
C PRO A 24 3.31 20.59 -1.23
N LEU A 25 3.01 19.29 -1.28
CA LEU A 25 1.65 18.80 -1.10
C LEU A 25 1.30 18.83 0.40
N THR A 26 0.04 19.14 0.69
CA THR A 26 -0.47 19.00 2.06
C THR A 26 -0.82 17.53 2.29
N LEU A 27 -0.10 16.87 3.19
CA LEU A 27 -0.30 15.46 3.53
C LEU A 27 -0.98 15.34 4.91
N TYR A 28 -1.99 14.48 4.97
CA TYR A 28 -2.81 14.25 6.15
C TYR A 28 -2.60 12.84 6.71
N LEU A 29 -1.38 12.55 7.17
CA LEU A 29 -1.03 11.21 7.68
C LEU A 29 -1.82 10.83 8.94
N SER A 30 -2.02 11.76 9.89
CA SER A 30 -2.68 11.49 11.17
C SER A 30 -3.47 12.67 11.75
N THR A 31 -4.04 13.50 10.87
CA THR A 31 -4.65 14.76 11.31
C THR A 31 -6.06 14.59 11.85
N HIS A 32 -6.29 15.14 13.05
CA HIS A 32 -7.60 15.37 13.64
C HIS A 32 -7.82 16.88 13.86
N PRO A 33 -8.97 17.48 13.48
CA PRO A 33 -10.12 16.84 12.85
C PRO A 33 -9.82 16.37 11.42
N THR A 34 -10.61 15.42 10.94
CA THR A 34 -10.50 14.87 9.59
C THR A 34 -10.62 15.98 8.53
N PRO A 35 -9.69 16.09 7.58
CA PRO A 35 -9.69 17.17 6.61
C PRO A 35 -10.85 17.06 5.60
N ALA A 36 -11.37 18.22 5.19
CA ALA A 36 -12.36 18.35 4.13
C ALA A 36 -11.70 18.86 2.85
N ALA A 37 -12.23 18.45 1.68
CA ALA A 37 -11.88 19.12 0.44
C ALA A 37 -12.37 20.58 0.51
N SER A 38 -11.63 21.53 -0.08
CA SER A 38 -12.07 22.93 -0.13
C SER A 38 -13.24 23.14 -1.09
N GLU A 39 -13.33 22.32 -2.13
CA GLU A 39 -14.37 22.30 -3.16
C GLU A 39 -14.54 20.88 -3.72
N ALA A 40 -15.55 20.68 -4.58
CA ALA A 40 -15.66 19.45 -5.36
C ALA A 40 -14.73 19.55 -6.58
N TRP A 41 -13.51 19.05 -6.45
CA TRP A 41 -12.51 19.13 -7.50
C TRP A 41 -12.88 18.32 -8.75
N PRO A 42 -12.42 18.72 -9.94
CA PRO A 42 -12.49 17.87 -11.12
C PRO A 42 -11.71 16.56 -10.92
N THR A 43 -12.30 15.44 -11.31
CA THR A 43 -11.71 14.10 -11.16
C THR A 43 -11.49 13.43 -12.51
N MET A 44 -10.54 12.50 -12.54
CA MET A 44 -10.38 11.57 -13.66
C MET A 44 -11.66 10.73 -13.88
N PRO A 45 -11.90 10.22 -15.10
CA PRO A 45 -12.97 9.25 -15.34
C PRO A 45 -12.74 7.96 -14.52
N PRO A 46 -13.74 7.07 -14.40
CA PRO A 46 -13.58 5.79 -13.71
C PRO A 46 -12.36 5.02 -14.23
N GLN A 47 -11.44 4.67 -13.32
CA GLN A 47 -10.20 3.96 -13.64
C GLN A 47 -10.40 2.45 -13.68
N PRO A 48 -9.57 1.69 -14.42
CA PRO A 48 -9.57 0.23 -14.35
C PRO A 48 -9.11 -0.24 -12.96
N LEU A 49 -9.56 -1.43 -12.54
CA LEU A 49 -9.08 -2.06 -11.30
C LEU A 49 -7.55 -2.24 -11.37
N PRO A 50 -6.77 -1.77 -10.38
CA PRO A 50 -5.33 -2.04 -10.35
C PRO A 50 -5.09 -3.54 -10.25
N LYS A 51 -4.36 -4.09 -11.22
CA LYS A 51 -4.12 -5.54 -11.37
C LYS A 51 -2.67 -5.91 -11.67
N GLY A 52 -1.78 -4.95 -11.90
CA GLY A 52 -0.37 -5.30 -12.08
C GLY A 52 0.22 -5.75 -10.74
N LEU A 53 1.20 -6.64 -10.78
CA LEU A 53 1.85 -7.15 -9.58
C LEU A 53 2.93 -6.15 -9.14
N ARG A 54 2.83 -5.57 -7.95
CA ARG A 54 4.01 -5.07 -7.23
C ARG A 54 4.37 -6.18 -6.24
N PRO A 55 5.38 -7.02 -6.53
CA PRO A 55 5.71 -8.10 -5.61
C PRO A 55 6.02 -7.49 -4.23
N CYS A 56 5.31 -7.95 -3.21
CA CYS A 56 5.54 -7.54 -1.82
C CYS A 56 7.00 -7.85 -1.44
N CYS A 57 7.65 -6.91 -0.76
CA CYS A 57 9.04 -7.10 -0.40
C CYS A 57 9.07 -7.95 0.88
N ALA A 58 9.56 -9.19 0.79
CA ALA A 58 9.77 -9.97 2.01
C ALA A 58 10.66 -9.19 3.00
N PHE A 59 10.26 -9.15 4.28
CA PHE A 59 10.96 -8.39 5.31
C PHE A 59 12.40 -8.89 5.50
N GLY A 60 13.38 -8.03 5.24
CA GLY A 60 14.80 -8.33 5.22
C GLY A 60 15.50 -7.69 4.02
N TYR A 61 16.80 -7.97 3.82
CA TYR A 61 17.55 -7.49 2.66
C TYR A 61 18.61 -8.48 2.19
N ASP A 62 19.11 -8.28 0.95
CA ASP A 62 20.01 -9.19 0.24
C ASP A 62 19.47 -10.63 0.22
N LEU A 63 18.15 -10.75 0.07
CA LEU A 63 17.45 -12.02 0.17
C LEU A 63 17.79 -12.91 -1.02
N HIS A 64 18.11 -14.17 -0.73
CA HIS A 64 18.30 -15.16 -1.79
C HIS A 64 16.95 -15.78 -2.14
N ALA A 65 16.83 -16.26 -3.37
CA ALA A 65 15.62 -16.96 -3.82
C ALA A 65 15.88 -18.45 -4.01
N GLU A 66 14.80 -19.22 -3.96
CA GLU A 66 14.72 -20.58 -4.45
C GLU A 66 13.50 -20.75 -5.37
N LEU A 67 13.60 -21.71 -6.29
CA LEU A 67 12.51 -22.10 -7.17
C LEU A 67 12.42 -23.63 -7.15
N LEU A 68 11.23 -24.16 -6.83
CA LEU A 68 11.00 -25.61 -6.67
C LEU A 68 11.99 -26.26 -5.68
N GLY A 69 12.33 -25.56 -4.59
CA GLY A 69 13.27 -26.00 -3.55
C GLY A 69 14.74 -25.99 -3.96
N LEU A 70 15.09 -25.39 -5.09
CA LEU A 70 16.47 -25.23 -5.55
C LEU A 70 16.91 -23.77 -5.46
N PRO A 71 18.07 -23.45 -4.85
CA PRO A 71 18.62 -22.10 -4.83
C PRO A 71 18.78 -21.52 -6.24
N VAL A 72 18.39 -20.26 -6.42
CA VAL A 72 18.66 -19.52 -7.66
C VAL A 72 20.04 -18.86 -7.53
N PRO A 73 21.09 -19.39 -8.18
CA PRO A 73 22.45 -18.87 -7.98
C PRO A 73 22.57 -17.45 -8.53
N LEU A 74 23.36 -16.62 -7.84
CA LEU A 74 23.67 -15.24 -8.23
C LEU A 74 22.48 -14.27 -8.28
N TYR A 75 21.28 -14.69 -7.84
CA TYR A 75 20.11 -13.81 -7.69
C TYR A 75 19.97 -13.34 -6.25
N GLN A 76 19.83 -12.03 -6.06
CA GLN A 76 19.62 -11.38 -4.77
C GLN A 76 18.61 -10.24 -4.90
N LEU A 77 17.67 -10.19 -3.96
CA LEU A 77 16.70 -9.11 -3.82
C LEU A 77 17.25 -8.08 -2.82
N ASN A 78 17.78 -6.97 -3.34
CA ASN A 78 18.24 -5.84 -2.54
C ASN A 78 17.03 -4.97 -2.15
N ASN A 79 16.26 -5.45 -1.16
CA ASN A 79 15.00 -4.89 -0.67
C ASN A 79 15.14 -3.53 0.06
N VAL A 80 16.20 -2.77 -0.18
CA VAL A 80 16.45 -1.48 0.50
C VAL A 80 16.38 -0.33 -0.48
N VAL A 81 15.49 0.63 -0.20
CA VAL A 81 15.35 1.89 -0.96
C VAL A 81 15.60 3.11 -0.08
N THR A 82 15.79 4.26 -0.71
CA THR A 82 15.88 5.57 -0.06
C THR A 82 14.86 6.53 -0.65
N VAL A 83 14.62 7.65 0.05
CA VAL A 83 13.72 8.73 -0.42
C VAL A 83 14.07 9.19 -1.84
N ASP A 84 15.35 9.19 -2.19
CA ASP A 84 15.82 9.68 -3.48
C ASP A 84 15.73 8.61 -4.59
N SER A 85 15.66 7.33 -4.23
CA SER A 85 15.75 6.22 -5.18
C SER A 85 14.42 5.61 -5.62
N LEU A 86 13.26 6.15 -5.22
CA LEU A 86 11.94 5.49 -5.38
C LEU A 86 11.43 5.34 -6.82
N GLY A 87 12.07 5.99 -7.80
CA GLY A 87 11.59 6.04 -9.18
C GLY A 87 10.28 6.82 -9.36
N HIS A 88 9.63 6.63 -10.51
CA HIS A 88 8.40 7.30 -10.91
C HIS A 88 7.18 6.42 -10.63
N HIS A 89 6.19 6.96 -9.92
CA HIS A 89 4.96 6.21 -9.70
C HIS A 89 4.16 6.05 -11.00
N GLN A 90 3.61 4.87 -11.21
CA GLN A 90 2.71 4.57 -12.29
C GLN A 90 1.48 3.83 -11.75
N TYR A 91 0.29 4.41 -11.98
CA TYR A 91 -0.96 3.74 -11.68
C TYR A 91 -1.02 2.33 -12.31
N ASN A 92 -1.38 1.35 -11.51
CA ASN A 92 -1.11 -0.06 -11.75
C ASN A 92 -2.13 -0.79 -12.67
N ASP A 93 -2.35 -0.29 -13.88
CA ASP A 93 -3.42 -0.71 -14.80
C ASP A 93 -3.03 -1.79 -15.84
N HIS A 94 -1.79 -2.28 -15.85
CA HIS A 94 -1.31 -3.19 -16.89
C HIS A 94 -0.64 -4.45 -16.32
N LEU A 95 -1.12 -5.65 -16.69
CA LEU A 95 -0.47 -6.93 -16.31
C LEU A 95 1.02 -6.99 -16.69
N TYR A 96 1.41 -6.33 -17.78
CA TYR A 96 2.81 -6.24 -18.22
C TYR A 96 3.71 -5.43 -17.26
N SER A 97 3.16 -4.47 -16.50
CA SER A 97 3.93 -3.76 -15.47
C SER A 97 4.34 -4.72 -14.34
N GLY A 98 3.53 -5.75 -14.06
CA GLY A 98 3.84 -6.78 -13.06
C GLY A 98 5.04 -7.66 -13.45
N VAL A 99 5.11 -8.06 -14.72
CA VAL A 99 6.29 -8.79 -15.24
C VAL A 99 7.51 -7.89 -15.29
N ALA A 100 7.35 -6.61 -15.67
CA ALA A 100 8.43 -5.62 -15.68
C ALA A 100 8.97 -5.31 -14.27
N ASN A 101 8.10 -5.23 -13.26
CA ASN A 101 8.47 -5.12 -11.84
C ASN A 101 9.29 -6.35 -11.40
N LEU A 102 8.85 -7.56 -11.76
CA LEU A 102 9.50 -8.81 -11.38
C LEU A 102 10.92 -8.97 -11.98
N ILE A 103 11.17 -8.37 -13.16
CA ILE A 103 12.47 -8.39 -13.84
C ILE A 103 13.28 -7.08 -13.68
N GLY A 104 12.84 -6.14 -12.84
CA GLY A 104 13.56 -4.90 -12.55
C GLY A 104 13.60 -3.86 -13.68
N LEU A 105 12.65 -3.90 -14.62
CA LEU A 105 12.51 -2.96 -15.73
C LEU A 105 11.40 -1.91 -15.52
N SER A 106 10.88 -1.82 -14.30
CA SER A 106 9.86 -0.84 -13.94
C SER A 106 10.43 0.57 -13.77
N GLY A 107 9.60 1.58 -14.05
CA GLY A 107 9.90 2.96 -13.66
C GLY A 107 9.80 3.19 -12.15
N GLU A 108 9.13 2.29 -11.43
CA GLU A 108 9.04 2.26 -9.98
C GLU A 108 10.19 1.44 -9.38
N ASN A 109 10.83 1.98 -8.35
CA ASN A 109 11.78 1.24 -7.52
C ASN A 109 11.16 1.03 -6.14
N ASN A 110 10.62 -0.17 -5.92
CA ASN A 110 9.98 -0.58 -4.68
C ASN A 110 11.00 -1.30 -3.77
N GLY A 111 10.75 -1.21 -2.47
CA GLY A 111 11.57 -1.79 -1.42
C GLY A 111 11.18 -1.22 -0.06
N ILE A 112 11.96 -1.60 0.94
CA ILE A 112 11.75 -1.23 2.33
C ILE A 112 12.74 -0.13 2.75
N VAL A 113 12.26 0.81 3.54
CA VAL A 113 13.07 1.85 4.17
C VAL A 113 12.76 1.94 5.66
N TYR A 114 13.79 2.05 6.50
CA TYR A 114 13.62 2.34 7.92
C TYR A 114 13.38 3.83 8.15
N THR A 115 12.41 4.15 9.00
CA THR A 115 12.05 5.52 9.39
C THR A 115 11.93 5.60 10.91
N LEU A 116 12.37 6.71 11.51
CA LEU A 116 12.37 6.83 12.98
C LEU A 116 10.97 6.91 13.58
N ARG A 117 9.98 7.37 12.81
CA ARG A 117 8.61 7.60 13.31
C ARG A 117 7.60 6.60 12.79
N GLY A 118 7.90 5.92 11.68
CA GLY A 118 7.01 4.95 11.03
C GLY A 118 7.53 3.51 11.09
N GLY A 119 8.67 3.25 11.74
CA GLY A 119 9.32 1.95 11.66
C GLY A 119 9.78 1.66 10.22
N PHE A 120 9.75 0.40 9.81
CA PHE A 120 9.95 0.01 8.42
C PHE A 120 8.71 0.34 7.58
N ILE A 121 8.93 0.78 6.35
CA ILE A 121 7.88 1.11 5.38
C ILE A 121 8.18 0.36 4.09
N ASP A 122 7.25 -0.49 3.64
CA ASP A 122 7.28 -1.08 2.30
C ASP A 122 6.56 -0.13 1.32
N THR A 123 7.30 0.34 0.33
CA THR A 123 6.81 1.28 -0.68
C THR A 123 5.87 0.65 -1.71
N ALA A 124 5.90 -0.68 -1.91
CA ALA A 124 4.94 -1.39 -2.75
C ALA A 124 3.54 -1.34 -2.15
N HIS A 125 3.41 -1.73 -0.87
CA HIS A 125 2.16 -1.66 -0.09
C HIS A 125 1.56 -0.25 -0.06
N VAL A 126 2.41 0.77 0.12
CA VAL A 126 1.99 2.18 0.06
C VAL A 126 1.37 2.53 -1.31
N ARG A 127 2.00 2.10 -2.41
CA ARG A 127 1.53 2.39 -3.77
C ARG A 127 0.27 1.59 -4.15
N ASP A 128 0.20 0.31 -3.81
CA ASP A 128 -0.96 -0.53 -4.12
C ASP A 128 -2.22 -0.05 -3.41
N THR A 129 -2.11 0.26 -2.12
CA THR A 129 -3.27 0.78 -1.39
C THR A 129 -3.68 2.18 -1.87
N ALA A 130 -2.71 3.01 -2.30
CA ALA A 130 -3.01 4.31 -2.89
C ALA A 130 -3.79 4.17 -4.22
N ASP A 131 -3.35 3.29 -5.11
CA ASP A 131 -4.01 3.01 -6.39
C ASP A 131 -5.41 2.43 -6.19
N MET A 132 -5.58 1.50 -5.24
CA MET A 132 -6.89 0.96 -4.88
C MET A 132 -7.82 2.06 -4.34
N THR A 133 -7.31 3.00 -3.54
CA THR A 133 -8.09 4.14 -3.05
C THR A 133 -8.59 5.01 -4.20
N VAL A 134 -7.72 5.38 -5.13
CA VAL A 134 -8.09 6.19 -6.31
C VAL A 134 -9.05 5.44 -7.24
N TYR A 135 -8.86 4.13 -7.42
CA TYR A 135 -9.78 3.27 -8.15
C TYR A 135 -11.19 3.37 -7.56
N ILE A 136 -11.35 3.03 -6.27
CA ILE A 136 -12.64 3.02 -5.59
C ILE A 136 -13.28 4.40 -5.63
N PHE A 137 -12.51 5.46 -5.38
CA PHE A 137 -12.99 6.83 -5.46
C PHE A 137 -13.56 7.19 -6.84
N SER A 138 -12.82 6.87 -7.91
CA SER A 138 -13.22 7.17 -9.29
C SER A 138 -14.50 6.44 -9.72
N GLN A 139 -14.76 5.26 -9.15
CA GLN A 139 -15.97 4.48 -9.38
C GLN A 139 -17.14 4.96 -8.52
N LEU A 140 -16.86 5.35 -7.27
CA LEU A 140 -17.84 5.70 -6.25
C LEU A 140 -18.42 7.10 -6.45
N LEU A 141 -17.59 8.13 -6.65
CA LEU A 141 -18.04 9.53 -6.70
C LEU A 141 -19.23 9.76 -7.64
N PRO A 142 -19.25 9.30 -8.91
CA PRO A 142 -20.38 9.51 -9.82
C PRO A 142 -21.66 8.75 -9.42
N LYS A 143 -21.55 7.74 -8.56
CA LYS A 143 -22.66 6.87 -8.11
C LYS A 143 -23.01 7.06 -6.63
N LEU A 144 -22.38 8.01 -5.93
CA LEU A 144 -22.55 8.21 -4.50
C LEU A 144 -24.04 8.40 -4.15
N GLY A 145 -24.54 7.55 -3.23
CA GLY A 145 -25.95 7.50 -2.83
C GLY A 145 -26.77 6.40 -3.52
N GLN A 146 -26.25 5.78 -4.58
CA GLN A 146 -26.90 4.66 -5.27
C GLN A 146 -26.42 3.33 -4.70
N ALA A 147 -27.27 2.29 -4.79
CA ALA A 147 -26.84 0.93 -4.52
C ALA A 147 -26.13 0.36 -5.75
N PHE A 148 -24.93 -0.19 -5.57
CA PHE A 148 -24.17 -0.88 -6.61
C PHE A 148 -23.09 -1.76 -5.99
N THR A 149 -22.47 -2.61 -6.81
CA THR A 149 -21.36 -3.48 -6.39
C THR A 149 -20.16 -3.27 -7.30
N LEU A 150 -18.96 -3.24 -6.72
CA LEU A 150 -17.70 -3.36 -7.44
C LEU A 150 -17.10 -4.73 -7.15
N ASN A 151 -16.84 -5.50 -8.21
CA ASN A 151 -16.18 -6.80 -8.09
C ASN A 151 -14.67 -6.60 -8.26
N LEU A 152 -13.90 -7.00 -7.24
CA LEU A 152 -12.43 -6.88 -7.23
C LEU A 152 -11.74 -8.17 -7.69
N GLY A 153 -12.51 -9.19 -8.06
CA GLY A 153 -11.99 -10.51 -8.42
C GLY A 153 -11.67 -11.36 -7.20
N GLU A 154 -11.22 -12.58 -7.47
CA GLU A 154 -10.95 -13.59 -6.46
C GLU A 154 -9.56 -13.43 -5.84
N GLU A 155 -9.49 -13.70 -4.54
CA GLU A 155 -8.28 -13.81 -3.74
C GLU A 155 -8.61 -14.67 -2.51
N LEU A 156 -8.60 -15.99 -2.68
CA LEU A 156 -9.23 -17.02 -1.80
C LEU A 156 -10.73 -16.88 -1.53
N ALA A 157 -11.31 -15.72 -1.80
CA ALA A 157 -12.72 -15.43 -1.76
C ALA A 157 -13.04 -14.45 -2.90
N GLU A 158 -14.28 -14.46 -3.38
CA GLU A 158 -14.74 -13.44 -4.32
C GLU A 158 -14.95 -12.12 -3.57
N ARG A 159 -14.10 -11.13 -3.87
CA ARG A 159 -14.11 -9.83 -3.21
C ARG A 159 -15.11 -8.89 -3.87
N ARG A 160 -16.10 -8.41 -3.10
CA ARG A 160 -17.14 -7.48 -3.55
C ARG A 160 -17.23 -6.29 -2.62
N LEU A 161 -17.09 -5.07 -3.15
CA LEU A 161 -17.48 -3.86 -2.43
C LEU A 161 -18.95 -3.58 -2.71
N VAL A 162 -19.80 -3.74 -1.70
CA VAL A 162 -21.24 -3.56 -1.81
C VAL A 162 -21.63 -2.22 -1.21
N PHE A 163 -22.16 -1.33 -2.05
CA PHE A 163 -22.62 0.01 -1.67
C PHE A 163 -24.14 0.01 -1.47
N THR A 164 -24.59 0.61 -0.37
CA THR A 164 -26.01 0.74 -0.03
C THR A 164 -26.54 2.09 -0.50
N ALA A 165 -27.79 2.11 -0.98
CA ALA A 165 -28.44 3.37 -1.34
C ALA A 165 -28.69 4.24 -0.10
N PHE A 166 -28.42 5.53 -0.21
CA PHE A 166 -28.68 6.53 0.82
C PHE A 166 -28.86 7.91 0.21
N THR A 167 -29.40 8.87 0.96
CA THR A 167 -29.46 10.26 0.51
C THR A 167 -28.10 10.93 0.74
N PRO A 168 -27.32 11.25 -0.31
CA PRO A 168 -26.03 11.90 -0.13
C PRO A 168 -26.22 13.36 0.29
N PRO A 169 -25.18 14.00 0.87
CA PRO A 169 -25.20 15.44 1.14
C PRO A 169 -25.60 16.25 -0.11
N VAL A 170 -26.31 17.37 0.08
CA VAL A 170 -26.67 18.27 -1.03
C VAL A 170 -25.45 19.07 -1.49
N ASP A 171 -24.61 19.48 -0.55
CA ASP A 171 -23.38 20.22 -0.83
C ASP A 171 -22.36 19.36 -1.59
N ALA A 172 -21.90 19.84 -2.75
CA ALA A 172 -21.02 19.08 -3.63
C ALA A 172 -19.66 18.76 -2.98
N ARG A 173 -19.14 19.67 -2.16
CA ARG A 173 -17.87 19.49 -1.45
C ARG A 173 -18.00 18.43 -0.36
N GLU A 174 -19.10 18.41 0.38
CA GLU A 174 -19.40 17.36 1.37
C GLU A 174 -19.60 15.99 0.69
N ARG A 175 -20.27 15.92 -0.48
CA ARG A 175 -20.35 14.68 -1.27
C ARG A 175 -18.98 14.17 -1.68
N TYR A 176 -18.15 15.06 -2.23
CA TYR A 176 -16.80 14.75 -2.67
C TYR A 176 -15.94 14.23 -1.51
N THR A 177 -15.98 14.91 -0.37
CA THR A 177 -15.22 14.54 0.82
C THR A 177 -15.69 13.21 1.42
N LEU A 178 -17.00 12.97 1.46
CA LEU A 178 -17.56 11.68 1.90
C LEU A 178 -17.08 10.53 1.01
N ALA A 179 -17.12 10.71 -0.32
CA ALA A 179 -16.63 9.71 -1.26
C ALA A 179 -15.13 9.45 -1.08
N ALA A 180 -14.32 10.49 -0.84
CA ALA A 180 -12.89 10.37 -0.58
C ALA A 180 -12.65 9.47 0.65
N TRP A 181 -13.21 9.80 1.81
CA TRP A 181 -12.96 9.01 3.02
C TRP A 181 -13.57 7.62 2.99
N LEU A 182 -14.75 7.44 2.37
CA LEU A 182 -15.33 6.10 2.18
C LEU A 182 -14.42 5.22 1.30
N SER A 183 -13.88 5.78 0.21
CA SER A 183 -12.95 5.03 -0.66
C SER A 183 -11.66 4.64 0.06
N THR A 184 -11.12 5.52 0.92
CA THR A 184 -9.93 5.25 1.73
C THR A 184 -10.16 4.12 2.71
N HIS A 185 -11.31 4.11 3.40
CA HIS A 185 -11.66 3.07 4.36
C HIS A 185 -11.81 1.69 3.70
N LEU A 186 -12.47 1.64 2.54
CA LEU A 186 -12.65 0.40 1.79
C LEU A 186 -11.32 -0.11 1.20
N ALA A 187 -10.47 0.77 0.70
CA ALA A 187 -9.16 0.38 0.16
C ALA A 187 -8.25 -0.24 1.24
N PHE A 188 -8.25 0.33 2.45
CA PHE A 188 -7.50 -0.23 3.55
C PHE A 188 -8.03 -1.62 3.96
N GLN A 189 -9.35 -1.82 4.03
CA GLN A 189 -9.94 -3.15 4.28
C GLN A 189 -9.58 -4.17 3.20
N VAL A 190 -9.45 -3.75 1.93
CA VAL A 190 -8.97 -4.63 0.86
C VAL A 190 -7.51 -5.03 1.08
N ALA A 191 -6.68 -4.12 1.57
CA ALA A 191 -5.29 -4.43 1.92
C ALA A 191 -5.20 -5.35 3.16
N GLU A 192 -6.04 -5.16 4.18
CA GLU A 192 -6.11 -6.08 5.32
C GLU A 192 -6.50 -7.50 4.88
N TRP A 193 -7.42 -7.61 3.93
CA TRP A 193 -7.78 -8.90 3.35
C TRP A 193 -6.60 -9.57 2.65
N HIS A 194 -5.77 -8.81 1.92
CA HIS A 194 -4.60 -9.35 1.24
C HIS A 194 -3.66 -10.09 2.21
N GLU A 195 -3.36 -9.48 3.36
CA GLU A 195 -2.52 -10.09 4.39
C GLU A 195 -3.11 -11.40 4.93
N ILE A 196 -4.43 -11.42 5.16
CA ILE A 196 -5.16 -12.61 5.58
C ILE A 196 -5.05 -13.69 4.49
N ALA A 197 -5.37 -13.34 3.25
CA ALA A 197 -5.41 -14.28 2.15
C ALA A 197 -4.02 -14.91 1.89
N GLN A 198 -2.95 -14.11 1.89
CA GLN A 198 -1.58 -14.61 1.76
C GLN A 198 -1.24 -15.62 2.84
N TRP A 199 -1.65 -15.38 4.09
CA TRP A 199 -1.38 -16.32 5.19
C TRP A 199 -2.11 -17.65 4.99
N TYR A 200 -3.37 -17.60 4.52
CA TYR A 200 -4.20 -18.78 4.26
C TYR A 200 -3.86 -19.51 2.95
N GLY A 201 -2.82 -19.08 2.24
CA GLY A 201 -2.26 -19.79 1.08
C GLY A 201 -2.63 -19.19 -0.27
N PHE A 202 -2.95 -17.90 -0.33
CA PHE A 202 -3.08 -17.20 -1.61
C PHE A 202 -1.73 -17.16 -2.36
N GLU A 203 -1.81 -17.28 -3.68
CA GLU A 203 -0.68 -17.18 -4.60
C GLU A 203 -1.09 -16.35 -5.82
N SER A 204 -0.48 -15.17 -6.03
CA SER A 204 -0.66 -14.42 -7.28
C SER A 204 0.01 -15.10 -8.47
N VAL A 205 1.10 -15.84 -8.21
CA VAL A 205 1.80 -16.68 -9.18
C VAL A 205 1.74 -18.11 -8.67
N ARG A 206 0.94 -18.93 -9.35
CA ARG A 206 0.74 -20.34 -8.99
C ARG A 206 2.07 -21.08 -8.77
N GLY A 207 2.21 -21.71 -7.62
CA GLY A 207 3.40 -22.42 -7.17
C GLY A 207 4.45 -21.56 -6.47
N PHE A 208 4.18 -20.26 -6.29
CA PHE A 208 5.02 -19.35 -5.52
C PHE A 208 4.22 -18.79 -4.34
N SER A 209 4.49 -19.33 -3.16
CA SER A 209 3.82 -18.93 -1.92
C SER A 209 4.08 -17.47 -1.59
N GLU A 210 3.03 -16.73 -1.24
CA GLU A 210 3.14 -15.38 -0.68
C GLU A 210 3.14 -15.36 0.86
N GLY A 211 3.03 -16.54 1.48
CA GLY A 211 2.99 -16.66 2.94
C GLY A 211 4.21 -16.07 3.65
N VAL A 212 5.34 -15.87 2.95
CA VAL A 212 6.49 -15.14 3.48
C VAL A 212 6.15 -13.71 3.86
N SER A 213 5.35 -13.01 3.04
CA SER A 213 4.96 -11.62 3.27
C SER A 213 3.79 -11.46 4.23
N ALA A 214 2.94 -12.48 4.39
CA ALA A 214 1.68 -12.33 5.10
C ALA A 214 1.80 -11.79 6.54
N PHE A 215 1.23 -10.62 6.83
CA PHE A 215 1.35 -9.96 8.15
C PHE A 215 2.80 -9.62 8.53
N SER A 216 3.66 -9.22 7.57
CA SER A 216 4.98 -8.71 7.94
C SER A 216 4.84 -7.46 8.83
N PRO A 217 5.83 -7.17 9.69
CA PRO A 217 5.69 -6.13 10.72
C PRO A 217 5.33 -4.73 10.19
N GLU A 218 5.65 -4.44 8.94
CA GLU A 218 5.48 -3.15 8.26
C GLU A 218 4.20 -3.04 7.44
N ASP A 219 3.60 -4.15 7.01
CA ASP A 219 2.68 -4.18 5.86
C ASP A 219 1.44 -3.32 6.11
N LEU A 220 0.69 -3.62 7.17
CA LEU A 220 -0.56 -2.90 7.46
C LEU A 220 -0.33 -1.42 7.79
N TYR A 221 0.81 -1.05 8.38
CA TYR A 221 1.13 0.37 8.58
C TYR A 221 1.45 1.06 7.25
N SER A 222 2.18 0.37 6.36
CA SER A 222 2.52 0.82 5.01
C SER A 222 1.27 0.97 4.13
N ASN A 223 0.38 -0.02 4.16
CA ASN A 223 -0.93 -0.01 3.50
C ASN A 223 -1.77 1.20 3.97
N LEU A 224 -1.86 1.41 5.29
CA LEU A 224 -2.60 2.54 5.85
C LEU A 224 -1.99 3.90 5.47
N ALA A 225 -0.65 4.00 5.42
CA ALA A 225 0.03 5.18 4.92
C ALA A 225 -0.34 5.46 3.45
N GLY A 226 -0.37 4.42 2.60
CA GLY A 226 -0.85 4.50 1.21
C GLY A 226 -2.27 5.05 1.09
N ALA A 227 -3.20 4.51 1.88
CA ALA A 227 -4.57 4.98 1.92
C ALA A 227 -4.66 6.47 2.30
N ARG A 228 -3.92 6.90 3.33
CA ARG A 228 -3.84 8.31 3.79
C ARG A 228 -3.23 9.23 2.75
N LEU A 229 -2.19 8.80 2.03
CA LEU A 229 -1.60 9.59 0.95
C LEU A 229 -2.59 9.79 -0.19
N ALA A 230 -3.23 8.74 -0.68
CA ALA A 230 -4.25 8.86 -1.71
C ALA A 230 -5.42 9.76 -1.27
N ALA A 231 -5.88 9.64 -0.01
CA ALA A 231 -6.90 10.54 0.54
C ALA A 231 -6.45 12.01 0.51
N SER A 232 -5.19 12.28 0.87
CA SER A 232 -4.60 13.62 0.84
C SER A 232 -4.58 14.19 -0.58
N LEU A 233 -4.22 13.36 -1.56
CA LEU A 233 -4.23 13.73 -2.97
C LEU A 233 -5.64 14.00 -3.48
N ILE A 234 -6.62 13.16 -3.14
CA ILE A 234 -8.03 13.35 -3.53
C ILE A 234 -8.59 14.64 -2.92
N VAL A 235 -8.42 14.84 -1.60
CA VAL A 235 -8.89 16.03 -0.87
C VAL A 235 -8.22 17.30 -1.40
N GLY A 236 -6.94 17.22 -1.76
CA GLY A 236 -6.15 18.30 -2.36
C GLY A 236 -6.34 18.50 -3.86
N GLY A 237 -7.28 17.80 -4.51
CA GLY A 237 -7.60 17.97 -5.92
C GLY A 237 -6.53 17.46 -6.89
N GLN A 238 -5.69 16.51 -6.46
CA GLN A 238 -4.54 15.98 -7.21
C GLN A 238 -4.88 14.78 -8.11
N THR A 239 -6.17 14.53 -8.38
CA THR A 239 -6.66 13.32 -9.09
C THR A 239 -7.51 13.63 -10.33
N LYS A 240 -7.33 14.80 -10.95
CA LYS A 240 -8.01 15.20 -12.20
C LYS A 240 -7.63 14.33 -13.41
N THR A 241 -6.39 13.89 -13.51
CA THR A 241 -5.91 12.97 -14.56
C THR A 241 -4.96 11.94 -13.95
N GLN A 242 -4.78 10.80 -14.62
CA GLN A 242 -3.84 9.76 -14.18
C GLN A 242 -2.39 10.28 -14.12
N GLU A 243 -1.95 11.08 -15.10
CA GLU A 243 -0.62 11.71 -15.09
C GLU A 243 -0.41 12.64 -13.89
N MET A 244 -1.44 13.42 -13.54
CA MET A 244 -1.40 14.32 -12.40
C MET A 244 -1.32 13.54 -11.08
N TYR A 245 -2.12 12.48 -10.96
CA TYR A 245 -2.05 11.57 -9.82
C TYR A 245 -0.67 10.90 -9.72
N ASN A 246 -0.14 10.37 -10.82
CA ASN A 246 1.18 9.73 -10.85
C ASN A 246 2.29 10.66 -10.32
N THR A 247 2.32 11.90 -10.83
CA THR A 247 3.28 12.92 -10.41
C THR A 247 3.09 13.33 -8.94
N ALA A 248 1.82 13.48 -8.52
CA ALA A 248 1.50 13.89 -7.16
C ALA A 248 1.82 12.79 -6.15
N MET A 249 1.58 11.51 -6.48
CA MET A 249 1.90 10.37 -5.62
C MET A 249 3.40 10.16 -5.49
N GLU A 250 4.18 10.37 -6.56
CA GLU A 250 5.65 10.39 -6.46
C GLU A 250 6.12 11.45 -5.44
N THR A 251 5.59 12.67 -5.57
CA THR A 251 5.94 13.78 -4.66
C THR A 251 5.48 13.48 -3.23
N ALA A 252 4.25 13.01 -3.06
CA ALA A 252 3.65 12.71 -1.76
C ALA A 252 4.40 11.61 -1.02
N LEU A 253 4.79 10.53 -1.71
CA LEU A 253 5.54 9.44 -1.10
C LEU A 253 6.90 9.91 -0.56
N ARG A 254 7.66 10.70 -1.35
CA ARG A 254 8.94 11.28 -0.92
C ARG A 254 8.76 12.21 0.29
N GLN A 255 7.73 13.05 0.26
CA GLN A 255 7.41 13.94 1.38
C GLN A 255 6.99 13.16 2.63
N ALA A 256 6.20 12.10 2.48
CA ALA A 256 5.75 11.27 3.59
C ALA A 256 6.91 10.57 4.28
N LEU A 257 7.82 9.95 3.52
CA LEU A 257 9.02 9.33 4.08
C LEU A 257 9.92 10.35 4.79
N THR A 258 10.06 11.55 4.22
CA THR A 258 10.76 12.66 4.90
C THR A 258 10.08 13.02 6.23
N GLN A 259 8.74 13.13 6.27
CA GLN A 259 7.97 13.42 7.50
C GLN A 259 8.06 12.31 8.55
N LEU A 260 8.21 11.05 8.11
CA LEU A 260 8.47 9.88 8.96
C LEU A 260 9.93 9.80 9.43
N ALA A 261 10.78 10.73 8.99
CA ALA A 261 12.22 10.75 9.25
C ALA A 261 12.92 9.48 8.73
N ALA A 262 12.70 9.18 7.44
CA ALA A 262 13.38 8.11 6.73
C ALA A 262 14.91 8.23 6.85
N GLN A 263 15.54 7.09 7.05
CA GLN A 263 16.97 6.98 7.29
C GLN A 263 17.72 6.59 6.01
N PRO A 264 19.04 6.87 5.93
CA PRO A 264 19.87 6.38 4.85
C PRO A 264 19.85 4.85 4.73
N ALA A 265 20.14 4.31 3.54
CA ALA A 265 20.15 2.87 3.27
C ALA A 265 21.02 2.07 4.26
N GLN A 266 22.17 2.64 4.67
CA GLN A 266 23.08 2.00 5.62
C GLN A 266 22.42 1.77 6.99
N ILE A 267 21.60 2.73 7.44
CA ILE A 267 20.88 2.60 8.71
C ILE A 267 19.74 1.59 8.56
N THR A 268 19.05 1.56 7.42
CA THR A 268 18.03 0.54 7.15
C THR A 268 18.63 -0.87 7.21
N ARG A 269 19.78 -1.09 6.55
CA ARG A 269 20.51 -2.36 6.59
C ARG A 269 20.98 -2.70 8.01
N PHE A 270 21.54 -1.73 8.73
CA PHE A 270 21.92 -1.93 10.13
C PHE A 270 20.74 -2.38 11.00
N GLN A 271 19.55 -1.79 10.83
CA GLN A 271 18.37 -2.24 11.57
C GLN A 271 17.96 -3.66 11.18
N PHE A 272 18.03 -4.02 9.90
CA PHE A 272 17.81 -5.41 9.49
C PHE A 272 18.83 -6.35 10.13
N ASP A 273 20.14 -6.04 10.09
CA ASP A 273 21.19 -6.85 10.72
C ASP A 273 20.93 -7.08 12.21
N MET A 274 20.52 -6.02 12.92
CA MET A 274 20.19 -6.10 14.34
C MET A 274 18.97 -7.00 14.62
N LEU A 275 18.09 -7.17 13.64
CA LEU A 275 16.85 -7.93 13.75
C LEU A 275 16.94 -9.33 13.13
N ASP A 276 18.05 -9.68 12.48
CA ASP A 276 18.29 -11.01 11.93
C ASP A 276 18.29 -12.07 13.05
N GLY A 277 17.74 -13.24 12.75
CA GLY A 277 17.44 -14.32 13.68
C GLY A 277 16.29 -14.04 14.66
N ARG A 278 15.70 -12.84 14.67
CA ARG A 278 14.58 -12.47 15.57
C ARG A 278 13.31 -12.08 14.83
N TRP A 279 13.44 -11.21 13.82
CA TRP A 279 12.30 -10.76 13.01
C TRP A 279 12.33 -11.34 11.60
N TRP A 280 13.52 -11.64 11.10
CA TRP A 280 13.73 -12.35 9.85
C TRP A 280 14.95 -13.26 9.96
N ASN A 281 15.21 -14.08 8.95
CA ASN A 281 16.32 -15.02 8.93
C ASN A 281 17.07 -14.97 7.58
N SER A 282 18.27 -14.38 7.60
CA SER A 282 19.14 -14.24 6.43
C SER A 282 19.62 -15.57 5.82
N GLN A 283 19.48 -16.68 6.55
CA GLN A 283 19.85 -18.02 6.07
C GLN A 283 18.73 -18.72 5.29
N ARG A 284 17.52 -18.16 5.33
CA ARG A 284 16.34 -18.65 4.58
C ARG A 284 16.22 -17.94 3.24
N ARG A 285 15.49 -18.55 2.32
CA ARG A 285 15.30 -18.05 0.95
C ARG A 285 13.85 -17.67 0.72
N VAL A 286 13.60 -16.70 -0.13
CA VAL A 286 12.25 -16.46 -0.65
C VAL A 286 11.88 -17.64 -1.58
N PRO A 287 10.68 -18.25 -1.47
CA PRO A 287 9.51 -17.82 -0.69
C PRO A 287 9.26 -18.57 0.63
N GLU A 288 10.29 -19.08 1.32
CA GLU A 288 10.11 -19.77 2.60
C GLU A 288 9.38 -18.88 3.62
N LYS A 289 8.19 -19.31 4.08
CA LYS A 289 7.33 -18.55 5.00
C LYS A 289 8.09 -18.03 6.22
N TYR A 290 8.92 -18.87 6.84
CA TYR A 290 9.66 -18.52 8.06
C TYR A 290 11.02 -17.83 7.79
N LEU A 291 11.22 -17.28 6.60
CA LEU A 291 12.18 -16.19 6.41
C LEU A 291 11.76 -14.99 7.24
N VAL A 292 10.45 -14.67 7.31
CA VAL A 292 9.89 -13.68 8.24
C VAL A 292 9.42 -14.38 9.51
N LEU A 293 10.02 -14.02 10.64
CA LEU A 293 9.84 -14.64 11.96
C LEU A 293 8.89 -13.84 12.85
N HIS A 294 8.99 -12.51 12.81
CA HIS A 294 8.11 -11.61 13.55
C HIS A 294 7.00 -11.13 12.63
N ARG A 295 5.75 -11.19 13.10
CA ARG A 295 4.55 -10.82 12.33
C ARG A 295 3.62 -9.95 13.16
N ASN A 296 2.88 -9.06 12.52
CA ASN A 296 1.92 -8.16 13.16
C ASN A 296 0.47 -8.48 12.74
N TYR A 297 -0.21 -9.25 13.59
CA TYR A 297 -1.60 -9.69 13.38
C TYR A 297 -2.66 -8.69 13.86
N GLN A 298 -2.25 -7.51 14.35
CA GLN A 298 -3.21 -6.50 14.76
C GLN A 298 -3.93 -5.98 13.51
N MET A 299 -5.22 -6.26 13.40
CA MET A 299 -6.11 -5.68 12.39
C MET A 299 -6.65 -4.32 12.86
N GLY A 300 -7.29 -3.59 11.96
CA GLY A 300 -7.89 -2.28 12.21
C GLY A 300 -7.02 -1.13 11.76
N ASP A 301 -7.69 0.03 11.64
CA ASP A 301 -7.16 1.23 11.01
C ASP A 301 -6.62 2.28 11.98
N ASP A 302 -6.70 2.07 13.29
CA ASP A 302 -5.99 2.85 14.32
C ASP A 302 -4.67 2.13 14.69
N ARG A 303 -3.57 2.61 14.11
CA ARG A 303 -2.30 1.88 14.09
C ARG A 303 -1.14 2.72 14.59
N LEU A 304 -0.32 2.08 15.41
CA LEU A 304 1.07 2.47 15.59
C LEU A 304 1.94 1.60 14.67
N PRO A 305 3.07 2.11 14.17
CA PRO A 305 4.04 1.27 13.49
C PRO A 305 4.64 0.26 14.46
N THR A 306 5.10 -0.89 13.95
CA THR A 306 5.75 -1.89 14.80
C THR A 306 7.02 -1.29 15.42
N ALA A 307 7.09 -1.29 16.75
CA ALA A 307 8.16 -0.65 17.49
C ALA A 307 9.50 -1.38 17.29
N ILE A 308 10.54 -0.63 16.91
CA ILE A 308 11.89 -1.18 16.79
C ILE A 308 12.57 -1.17 18.17
N PRO A 309 13.14 -2.29 18.63
CA PRO A 309 13.84 -2.36 19.91
C PRO A 309 14.95 -1.30 20.03
N GLY A 310 14.84 -0.44 21.05
CA GLY A 310 15.82 0.61 21.32
C GLY A 310 15.57 1.93 20.60
N GLU A 311 14.59 2.01 19.70
CA GLU A 311 14.14 3.28 19.15
C GLU A 311 13.29 4.04 20.19
N ILE A 312 13.60 5.32 20.40
CA ILE A 312 12.96 6.16 21.41
C ILE A 312 12.22 7.35 20.79
N MET A 313 12.34 7.54 19.48
CA MET A 313 11.62 8.59 18.77
C MET A 313 10.10 8.39 18.86
N PRO A 314 9.33 9.45 19.10
CA PRO A 314 7.88 9.35 19.10
C PRO A 314 7.34 8.84 17.77
N LEU A 315 6.70 7.67 17.82
CA LEU A 315 6.04 7.06 16.68
C LEU A 315 4.89 7.94 16.19
N LEU A 316 4.66 7.95 14.88
CA LEU A 316 3.51 8.60 14.28
C LEU A 316 2.35 7.59 14.22
N PRO A 317 1.28 7.74 15.02
CA PRO A 317 0.09 6.92 14.83
C PRO A 317 -0.57 7.27 13.50
N LEU A 318 -1.27 6.34 12.87
CA LEU A 318 -2.14 6.58 11.71
C LEU A 318 -3.55 6.09 12.07
N SER A 319 -4.58 6.83 11.65
CA SER A 319 -5.99 6.46 11.87
C SER A 319 -6.88 6.89 10.71
N LEU A 320 -7.97 6.17 10.43
CA LEU A 320 -9.02 6.63 9.51
C LEU A 320 -10.26 7.11 10.28
N PRO A 321 -11.06 8.05 9.73
CA PRO A 321 -12.34 8.40 10.30
C PRO A 321 -13.37 7.30 10.05
N HIS A 322 -14.14 6.93 11.07
CA HIS A 322 -15.28 6.02 10.90
C HIS A 322 -16.61 6.74 10.62
N CYS A 323 -16.62 8.07 10.76
CA CYS A 323 -17.79 8.90 10.47
C CYS A 323 -17.40 10.19 9.74
N TRP A 324 -18.31 10.68 8.90
CA TRP A 324 -18.22 11.99 8.27
C TRP A 324 -19.52 12.78 8.49
N ARG A 325 -19.45 13.91 9.20
CA ARG A 325 -20.63 14.74 9.53
C ARG A 325 -21.79 13.96 10.17
N GLY A 326 -21.47 12.98 11.02
CA GLY A 326 -22.45 12.12 11.68
C GLY A 326 -22.94 10.93 10.84
N ILE A 327 -22.50 10.80 9.58
CA ILE A 327 -22.75 9.62 8.75
C ILE A 327 -21.67 8.58 9.05
N GLN A 328 -22.06 7.41 9.58
CA GLN A 328 -21.17 6.29 9.80
C GLN A 328 -20.76 5.68 8.45
N LEU A 329 -19.46 5.56 8.15
CA LEU A 329 -19.01 5.07 6.85
C LEU A 329 -19.39 3.60 6.62
N SER A 330 -19.36 2.78 7.68
CA SER A 330 -19.68 1.35 7.63
C SER A 330 -21.16 1.04 7.33
N THR A 331 -22.05 2.03 7.38
CA THR A 331 -23.45 1.84 6.96
C THR A 331 -23.66 2.12 5.46
N LEU A 332 -22.68 2.74 4.80
CA LEU A 332 -22.77 3.13 3.39
C LEU A 332 -22.25 2.04 2.46
N ALA A 333 -21.23 1.28 2.89
CA ALA A 333 -20.66 0.21 2.10
C ALA A 333 -19.97 -0.84 2.98
N GLN A 334 -19.77 -2.03 2.41
CA GLN A 334 -19.09 -3.15 3.05
C GLN A 334 -18.23 -3.91 2.03
N LEU A 335 -17.02 -4.29 2.42
CA LEU A 335 -16.27 -5.37 1.76
C LEU A 335 -16.88 -6.72 2.17
N GLN A 336 -17.37 -7.46 1.19
CA GLN A 336 -17.90 -8.82 1.33
C GLN A 336 -17.00 -9.80 0.59
N LEU A 337 -16.68 -10.91 1.26
CA LEU A 337 -15.77 -11.94 0.78
C LEU A 337 -16.53 -13.25 0.70
N TRP A 338 -17.03 -13.55 -0.50
CA TRP A 338 -17.89 -14.70 -0.73
C TRP A 338 -17.05 -15.97 -0.97
N PRO A 339 -17.51 -17.15 -0.53
CA PRO A 339 -16.82 -18.40 -0.83
C PRO A 339 -16.57 -18.56 -2.33
N SER A 340 -15.35 -18.96 -2.71
CA SER A 340 -14.95 -19.33 -4.07
C SER A 340 -14.66 -20.84 -4.16
N GLU A 341 -14.30 -21.32 -5.35
CA GLU A 341 -13.94 -22.74 -5.54
C GLU A 341 -12.57 -23.10 -4.93
N ASP A 342 -11.64 -22.16 -4.87
CA ASP A 342 -10.31 -22.33 -4.30
C ASP A 342 -10.09 -21.36 -3.14
N MET A 343 -10.21 -21.89 -1.93
CA MET A 343 -10.03 -21.15 -0.68
C MET A 343 -8.75 -21.58 0.07
N ALA A 344 -7.94 -22.46 -0.51
CA ALA A 344 -6.74 -23.02 0.13
C ALA A 344 -6.99 -23.46 1.59
N GLN A 345 -6.34 -22.83 2.58
CA GLN A 345 -6.50 -23.13 4.00
C GLN A 345 -7.59 -22.31 4.69
N LEU A 346 -8.20 -21.35 3.99
CA LEU A 346 -9.23 -20.48 4.53
C LEU A 346 -10.52 -21.29 4.75
N PRO A 347 -11.07 -21.34 5.97
CA PRO A 347 -12.35 -21.99 6.18
C PRO A 347 -13.47 -21.27 5.42
N PRO A 348 -14.44 -21.98 4.82
CA PRO A 348 -15.55 -21.34 4.13
C PRO A 348 -16.50 -20.68 5.15
N PRO A 349 -16.91 -19.41 4.95
CA PRO A 349 -17.93 -18.78 5.79
C PRO A 349 -19.32 -19.34 5.45
N ALA A 350 -20.27 -19.21 6.38
CA ALA A 350 -21.66 -19.61 6.13
C ALA A 350 -22.34 -18.77 5.02
N HIS A 351 -21.92 -17.51 4.85
CA HIS A 351 -22.42 -16.60 3.82
C HIS A 351 -21.27 -15.87 3.13
N TYR A 352 -20.62 -14.95 3.85
CA TYR A 352 -19.43 -14.21 3.41
C TYR A 352 -18.67 -13.71 4.64
N TYR A 353 -17.37 -13.46 4.50
CA TYR A 353 -16.61 -12.70 5.51
C TYR A 353 -16.76 -11.19 5.27
N SER A 354 -16.70 -10.44 6.36
CA SER A 354 -16.62 -8.98 6.39
C SER A 354 -15.46 -8.54 7.27
N GLU A 355 -15.18 -7.23 7.31
CA GLU A 355 -14.10 -6.69 8.19
C GLU A 355 -14.24 -7.13 9.65
N LYS A 356 -15.46 -7.37 10.15
CA LYS A 356 -15.70 -7.87 11.52
C LYS A 356 -15.06 -9.23 11.80
N ASP A 357 -14.79 -10.00 10.76
CA ASP A 357 -14.21 -11.34 10.86
C ASP A 357 -12.68 -11.31 10.82
N PHE A 358 -12.06 -10.19 10.42
CA PHE A 358 -10.61 -10.10 10.18
C PHE A 358 -9.79 -10.38 11.43
N ALA A 359 -10.17 -9.78 12.56
CA ALA A 359 -9.46 -9.99 13.82
C ALA A 359 -9.46 -11.47 14.25
N ALA A 360 -10.56 -12.20 14.03
CA ALA A 360 -10.64 -13.61 14.37
C ALA A 360 -9.80 -14.48 13.42
N LEU A 361 -9.81 -14.17 12.12
CA LEU A 361 -8.99 -14.87 11.12
C LEU A 361 -7.49 -14.65 11.36
N ALA A 362 -7.08 -13.42 11.69
CA ALA A 362 -5.71 -13.08 12.02
C ALA A 362 -5.24 -13.72 13.35
N GLU A 363 -6.12 -13.81 14.35
CA GLU A 363 -5.81 -14.48 15.62
C GLU A 363 -5.62 -15.99 15.43
N GLN A 364 -6.43 -16.63 14.59
CA GLN A 364 -6.22 -18.03 14.21
C GLN A 364 -4.86 -18.24 13.53
N ALA A 365 -4.49 -17.31 12.64
CA ALA A 365 -3.19 -17.31 11.98
C ALA A 365 -2.04 -17.21 13.00
N ARG A 366 -2.12 -16.25 13.94
CA ARG A 366 -1.14 -16.06 15.01
C ARG A 366 -0.94 -17.32 15.85
N LEU A 367 -2.03 -17.92 16.32
CA LEU A 367 -1.99 -19.13 17.15
C LEU A 367 -1.36 -20.32 16.42
N GLN A 368 -1.54 -20.43 15.11
CA GLN A 368 -0.96 -21.50 14.30
C GLN A 368 0.54 -21.29 14.05
N ASP A 369 0.97 -20.05 13.79
CA ASP A 369 2.39 -19.73 13.63
C ASP A 369 3.15 -19.93 14.97
N GLU A 370 2.56 -19.57 16.11
CA GLU A 370 3.15 -19.83 17.44
C GLU A 370 3.34 -21.33 17.73
N LYS A 371 2.40 -22.18 17.32
CA LYS A 371 2.57 -23.64 17.46
C LYS A 371 3.71 -24.15 16.58
N THR A 372 3.86 -23.60 15.39
CA THR A 372 4.84 -24.07 14.41
C THR A 372 6.26 -23.61 14.73
N GLN A 373 6.43 -22.41 15.29
CA GLN A 373 7.76 -21.89 15.69
C GLN A 373 8.30 -22.50 17.00
N ASN A 374 7.43 -23.11 17.82
CA ASN A 374 7.82 -23.80 19.07
C ASN A 374 8.23 -25.28 18.84
N HIS A 375 8.25 -25.73 17.59
CA HIS A 375 8.70 -27.06 17.16
C HIS A 375 9.85 -26.91 16.17
#